data_AF-A0A7J8D757-F1
#
_entry.id   AF-A0A7J8D757-F1
#
_cell.length_a   1.000
_cell.length_b   1.000
_cell.length_c   1.000
_cell.angle_alpha   90.00
_cell.angle_beta   90.00
_cell.angle_gamma   90.00
#
_symmetry.space_group_name_H-M   'P 1'
#
loop_
_entity.id
_entity.type
_entity.pdbx_description
1 polymer ?
#
loop_
_entity_poly.entity_id
_entity_poly.type
_entity_poly.pdbx_seq_one_letter_code
_entity_poly.pdbx_strand_id
1 'polypeptide(L)'
;MLSLPAWKCPEWTFNASQVNTSSPEFIEEWQKRIRELQGAIMVASCVQMLVGFSGVIGFLMRFIGPLTIAPTISLVALPLFDSAGSNAGSHWGIAAMTIFLIVLFSQYMKNIAVPVLVYGREKKCHTTKFRLFQVFPVLLALCISWLLCFVLTVTSTFPSAPTAYGYLARTDTKGSVLSQAPWFRFPYPGQWGLPTVSLAGVFGIIAGVISSMVESVGDYYACARLVGAPPPPKHAINRGIGIEGLGCLLAGAWGTGNGTTSYSENIGALGITRSCTSSRVQCLPFWPRLEHGGKGAGRASQLTLCSQDSSGEHQKGAAETRM
;
A
#
# COMPACT_ATOMS: atom_id res chain seq x y z
N MET A 1 13.39 -0.03 17.07
CA MET A 1 14.74 -0.02 16.45
C MET A 1 15.27 1.41 16.31
N LEU A 2 14.63 2.27 15.51
CA LEU A 2 15.08 3.66 15.30
C LEU A 2 14.84 4.60 16.51
N SER A 3 14.13 4.13 17.53
CA SER A 3 13.92 4.85 18.80
C SER A 3 15.04 4.64 19.83
N LEU A 4 16.06 3.81 19.53
CA LEU A 4 17.17 3.60 20.46
C LEU A 4 18.04 4.87 20.54
N PRO A 5 18.66 5.16 21.70
CA PRO A 5 19.50 6.35 21.88
C PRO A 5 20.62 6.48 20.85
N ALA A 6 21.18 5.35 20.41
CA ALA A 6 22.23 5.29 19.39
C ALA A 6 21.78 5.80 18.00
N TRP A 7 20.48 5.85 17.72
CA TRP A 7 19.90 6.31 16.45
C TRP A 7 19.25 7.68 16.54
N LYS A 8 19.34 8.35 17.71
CA LYS A 8 18.84 9.72 17.87
C LYS A 8 19.60 10.65 16.93
N CYS A 9 18.87 11.51 16.20
CA CYS A 9 19.52 12.52 15.37
C CYS A 9 20.41 13.42 16.23
N PRO A 10 21.66 13.70 15.80
CA PRO A 10 22.53 14.65 16.49
C PRO A 10 21.86 16.02 16.60
N GLU A 11 22.13 16.76 17.69
CA GLU A 11 21.43 18.03 17.96
C GLU A 11 21.60 19.08 16.85
N TRP A 12 22.76 19.09 16.18
CA TRP A 12 23.05 19.98 15.05
C TRP A 12 22.13 19.75 13.84
N THR A 13 21.53 18.55 13.71
CA THR A 13 20.62 18.25 12.59
C THR A 13 19.25 18.93 12.71
N PHE A 14 18.86 19.39 13.91
CA PHE A 14 17.59 20.06 14.13
C PHE A 14 17.60 21.54 13.73
N ASN A 15 18.78 22.14 13.57
CA ASN A 15 18.92 23.54 13.23
C ASN A 15 19.21 23.71 11.73
N ALA A 16 18.19 24.11 10.95
CA ALA A 16 18.29 24.25 9.50
C ALA A 16 19.41 25.20 9.03
N SER A 17 19.85 26.14 9.88
CA SER A 17 20.96 27.05 9.59
C SER A 17 22.35 26.41 9.74
N GLN A 18 22.44 25.28 10.47
CA GLN A 18 23.69 24.56 10.75
C GLN A 18 23.85 23.31 9.87
N VAL A 19 22.80 22.87 9.19
CA VAL A 19 22.81 21.67 8.35
C VAL A 19 23.25 22.01 6.94
N ASN A 20 24.48 21.62 6.60
CA ASN A 20 24.91 21.53 5.21
C ASN A 20 24.50 20.17 4.64
N THR A 21 23.45 20.13 3.82
CA THR A 21 22.92 18.89 3.23
C THR A 21 23.87 18.21 2.26
N SER A 22 24.87 18.93 1.76
CA SER A 22 25.92 18.41 0.87
C SER A 22 27.17 17.96 1.62
N SER A 23 27.22 18.12 2.95
CA SER A 23 28.38 17.68 3.72
C SER A 23 28.47 16.15 3.75
N PRO A 24 29.69 15.58 3.68
CA PRO A 24 29.86 14.14 3.75
C PRO A 24 29.39 13.58 5.09
N GLU A 25 29.47 14.36 6.16
CA GLU A 25 29.00 13.98 7.50
C GLU A 25 27.48 13.81 7.55
N PHE A 26 26.73 14.75 6.97
CA PHE A 26 25.28 14.66 6.90
C PHE A 26 24.84 13.48 6.02
N ILE A 27 25.52 13.30 4.87
CA ILE A 27 25.25 12.19 3.96
C ILE A 27 25.45 10.84 4.65
N GLU A 28 26.57 10.68 5.34
CA GLU A 28 26.92 9.45 6.04
C GLU A 28 25.93 9.14 7.17
N GLU A 29 25.43 10.16 7.88
CA GLU A 29 24.49 9.98 9.00
C GLU A 29 23.15 9.35 8.58
N TRP A 30 22.53 9.83 7.49
CA TRP A 30 21.31 9.19 6.99
C TRP A 30 21.59 7.91 6.22
N GLN A 31 22.73 7.80 5.49
CA GLN A 31 23.10 6.58 4.78
C GLN A 31 23.38 5.40 5.71
N LYS A 32 23.99 5.63 6.88
CA LYS A 32 24.17 4.58 7.91
C LYS A 32 22.84 3.97 8.33
N ARG A 33 21.82 4.79 8.55
CA ARG A 33 20.46 4.35 8.95
C ARG A 33 19.78 3.57 7.84
N ILE A 34 19.92 4.02 6.60
CA ILE A 34 19.37 3.32 5.44
C ILE A 34 20.06 1.97 5.23
N ARG A 35 21.40 1.89 5.33
CA ARG A 35 22.15 0.63 5.23
C ARG A 35 21.74 -0.39 6.27
N GLU A 36 21.52 0.07 7.50
CA GLU A 36 21.08 -0.76 8.60
C GLU A 36 19.66 -1.28 8.39
N LEU A 37 18.74 -0.42 7.95
CA LEU A 37 17.38 -0.80 7.62
C LEU A 37 17.33 -1.77 6.44
N GLN A 38 18.14 -1.52 5.41
CA GLN A 38 18.30 -2.39 4.24
C GLN A 38 18.78 -3.79 4.65
N GLY A 39 19.82 -3.89 5.48
CA GLY A 39 20.32 -5.19 5.94
C GLY A 39 19.29 -5.95 6.79
N ALA A 40 18.61 -5.25 7.71
CA ALA A 40 17.55 -5.85 8.52
C ALA A 40 16.38 -6.37 7.66
N ILE A 41 15.93 -5.60 6.66
CA ILE A 41 14.90 -6.01 5.71
C ILE A 41 15.35 -7.23 4.91
N MET A 42 16.57 -7.23 4.36
CA MET A 42 17.06 -8.36 3.57
C MET A 42 17.08 -9.67 4.38
N VAL A 43 17.55 -9.63 5.62
CA VAL A 43 17.57 -10.81 6.50
C VAL A 43 16.14 -11.27 6.84
N ALA A 44 15.27 -10.34 7.23
CA ALA A 44 13.88 -10.67 7.54
C ALA A 44 13.13 -11.25 6.32
N SER A 45 13.44 -10.75 5.12
CA SER A 45 12.89 -11.23 3.85
C SER A 45 13.30 -12.66 3.54
N CYS A 46 14.57 -13.02 3.81
CA CYS A 46 15.04 -14.40 3.69
C CYS A 46 14.25 -15.32 4.64
N VAL A 47 14.00 -14.88 5.87
CA VAL A 47 13.15 -15.64 6.82
C VAL A 47 11.72 -15.78 6.28
N GLN A 48 11.13 -14.70 5.76
CA GLN A 48 9.79 -14.75 5.15
C GLN A 48 9.72 -15.71 3.96
N MET A 49 10.73 -15.71 3.08
CA MET A 49 10.83 -16.64 1.96
C MET A 49 10.91 -18.09 2.45
N LEU A 50 11.74 -18.36 3.46
CA LEU A 50 11.85 -19.69 4.05
C LEU A 50 10.51 -20.14 4.63
N VAL A 51 9.82 -19.29 5.39
CA VAL A 51 8.51 -19.59 5.98
C VAL A 51 7.43 -19.79 4.91
N GLY A 52 7.44 -18.98 3.85
CA GLY A 52 6.51 -19.08 2.73
C GLY A 52 6.71 -20.36 1.92
N PHE A 53 7.93 -20.62 1.43
CA PHE A 53 8.22 -21.78 0.58
C PHE A 53 8.30 -23.11 1.32
N SER A 54 8.63 -23.13 2.62
CA SER A 54 8.56 -24.35 3.45
C SER A 54 7.12 -24.82 3.71
N GLY A 55 6.14 -23.95 3.48
CA GLY A 55 4.73 -24.25 3.64
C GLY A 55 4.21 -24.16 5.07
N VAL A 56 5.02 -23.61 5.98
CA VAL A 56 4.69 -23.37 7.40
C VAL A 56 3.45 -22.48 7.56
N ILE A 57 3.25 -21.50 6.67
CA ILE A 57 2.05 -20.64 6.66
C ILE A 57 0.77 -21.47 6.53
N GLY A 58 0.75 -22.46 5.63
CA GLY A 58 -0.39 -23.35 5.41
C GLY A 58 -0.77 -24.19 6.64
N PHE A 59 0.17 -24.42 7.56
CA PHE A 59 -0.09 -25.00 8.88
C PHE A 59 -0.64 -23.94 9.86
N LEU A 60 0.00 -22.77 9.93
CA LEU A 60 -0.42 -21.64 10.77
C LEU A 60 -1.81 -21.11 10.43
N MET A 61 -2.29 -21.29 9.20
CA MET A 61 -3.65 -20.91 8.78
C MET A 61 -4.77 -21.51 9.64
N ARG A 62 -4.52 -22.60 10.39
CA ARG A 62 -5.49 -23.12 11.35
C ARG A 62 -5.74 -22.16 12.53
N PHE A 63 -4.78 -21.30 12.84
CA PHE A 63 -4.81 -20.36 13.95
C PHE A 63 -5.05 -18.92 13.52
N ILE A 64 -4.89 -18.62 12.22
CA ILE A 64 -5.11 -17.30 11.66
C ILE A 64 -6.58 -17.15 11.29
N GLY A 65 -7.31 -16.33 12.06
CA GLY A 65 -8.70 -16.00 11.80
C GLY A 65 -8.98 -14.51 11.97
N PRO A 66 -10.21 -14.04 11.74
CA PRO A 66 -10.58 -12.63 11.94
C PRO A 66 -10.25 -12.12 13.35
N LEU A 67 -10.37 -13.00 14.35
CA LEU A 67 -10.04 -12.72 15.76
C LEU A 67 -8.55 -12.45 16.01
N THR A 68 -7.65 -12.98 15.19
CA THR A 68 -6.21 -12.70 15.29
C THR A 68 -5.80 -11.57 14.35
N ILE A 69 -6.40 -11.48 13.16
CA ILE A 69 -6.06 -10.46 12.15
C ILE A 69 -6.40 -9.04 12.65
N ALA A 70 -7.60 -8.84 13.20
CA ALA A 70 -8.03 -7.51 13.66
C ALA A 70 -7.11 -6.88 14.74
N PRO A 71 -6.75 -7.57 15.84
CA PRO A 71 -5.82 -7.01 16.82
C PRO A 71 -4.41 -6.86 16.27
N THR A 72 -3.93 -7.76 15.39
CA THR A 72 -2.63 -7.63 14.74
C THR A 72 -2.54 -6.35 13.90
N ILE A 73 -3.52 -6.10 13.03
CA ILE A 73 -3.57 -4.86 12.22
C ILE A 73 -3.67 -3.62 13.12
N SER A 74 -4.49 -3.68 14.17
CA SER A 74 -4.64 -2.56 15.11
C SER A 74 -3.32 -2.24 15.82
N LEU A 75 -2.57 -3.27 16.25
CA LEU A 75 -1.27 -3.10 16.90
C LEU A 75 -0.20 -2.53 15.96
N VAL A 76 -0.26 -2.83 14.65
CA VAL A 76 0.61 -2.20 13.65
C VAL A 76 0.25 -0.73 13.44
N ALA A 77 -1.04 -0.39 13.46
CA ALA A 77 -1.52 0.96 13.20
C ALA A 77 -1.27 1.92 14.38
N LEU A 78 -1.37 1.44 15.63
CA LEU A 78 -1.28 2.28 16.84
C LEU A 78 0.01 3.12 16.91
N PRO A 79 1.22 2.58 16.70
CA PRO A 79 2.45 3.37 16.73
C PRO A 79 2.54 4.46 15.65
N LEU A 80 1.78 4.32 14.55
CA LEU A 80 1.77 5.32 13.47
C LEU A 80 0.97 6.57 13.86
N PHE A 81 0.11 6.48 14.88
CA PHE A 81 -0.75 7.57 15.32
C PHE A 81 0.04 8.77 15.82
N ASP A 82 1.14 8.57 16.56
CA ASP A 82 1.96 9.67 17.09
C ASP A 82 2.61 10.48 15.96
N SER A 83 3.16 9.79 14.96
CA SER A 83 3.78 10.45 13.81
C SER A 83 2.73 11.15 12.93
N ALA A 84 1.60 10.50 12.68
CA ALA A 84 0.49 11.09 11.94
C ALA A 84 -0.10 12.31 12.68
N GLY A 85 -0.24 12.24 14.00
CA GLY A 85 -0.74 13.31 14.86
C GLY A 85 0.20 14.52 14.89
N SER A 86 1.50 14.30 14.99
CA SER A 86 2.51 15.38 14.92
C SER A 86 2.46 16.11 13.57
N ASN A 87 2.38 15.36 12.47
CA ASN A 87 2.30 15.93 11.12
C ASN A 87 0.96 16.66 10.89
N ALA A 88 -0.16 16.07 11.32
CA ALA A 88 -1.48 16.69 11.24
C ALA A 88 -1.58 17.96 12.12
N GLY A 89 -0.92 17.94 13.28
CA GLY A 89 -0.85 19.07 14.22
C GLY A 89 -0.12 20.29 13.68
N SER A 90 0.75 20.12 12.67
CA SER A 90 1.45 21.24 12.02
C SER A 90 0.48 22.27 11.42
N HIS A 91 -0.67 21.81 10.90
CA HIS A 91 -1.77 22.69 10.53
C HIS A 91 -3.13 21.98 10.69
N TRP A 92 -3.69 22.03 11.90
CA TRP A 92 -4.95 21.35 12.25
C TRP A 92 -6.12 21.66 11.29
N GLY A 93 -6.24 22.89 10.77
CA GLY A 93 -7.34 23.27 9.85
C GLY A 93 -7.33 22.50 8.53
N ILE A 94 -6.17 22.40 7.87
CA ILE A 94 -6.00 21.61 6.64
C ILE A 94 -6.16 20.12 6.91
N ALA A 95 -5.66 19.64 8.05
CA ALA A 95 -5.85 18.25 8.45
C ALA A 95 -7.33 17.90 8.64
N ALA A 96 -8.08 18.72 9.39
CA ALA A 96 -9.51 18.54 9.62
C ALA A 96 -10.30 18.60 8.31
N MET A 97 -9.98 19.53 7.41
CA MET A 97 -10.58 19.60 6.09
C MET A 97 -10.29 18.33 5.26
N THR A 98 -9.05 17.83 5.27
CA THR A 98 -8.68 16.62 4.54
C THR A 98 -9.45 15.41 5.07
N ILE A 99 -9.57 15.26 6.40
CA ILE A 99 -10.39 14.21 7.03
C ILE A 99 -11.85 14.35 6.63
N PHE A 100 -12.39 15.58 6.67
CA PHE A 100 -13.76 15.85 6.24
C PHE A 100 -13.99 15.45 4.77
N LEU A 101 -13.08 15.80 3.86
CA LEU A 101 -13.15 15.42 2.45
C LEU A 101 -13.08 13.89 2.27
N ILE A 102 -12.19 13.21 3.00
CA ILE A 102 -12.11 11.74 2.98
C ILE A 102 -13.44 11.12 3.42
N VAL A 103 -14.03 11.59 4.53
CA VAL A 103 -15.32 11.10 5.03
C VAL A 103 -16.44 11.41 4.04
N LEU A 104 -16.50 12.63 3.52
CA LEU A 104 -17.51 13.05 2.54
C LEU A 104 -17.45 12.19 1.27
N PHE A 105 -16.25 11.93 0.74
CA PHE A 105 -16.05 11.14 -0.47
C PHE A 105 -16.33 9.66 -0.25
N SER A 106 -15.85 9.09 0.86
CA SER A 106 -15.98 7.66 1.16
C SER A 106 -17.37 7.26 1.64
N GLN A 107 -18.05 8.10 2.43
CA GLN A 107 -19.34 7.77 3.05
C GLN A 107 -20.53 8.33 2.26
N TYR A 108 -20.49 9.60 1.83
CA TYR A 108 -21.65 10.27 1.24
C TYR A 108 -21.67 10.25 -0.30
N MET A 109 -20.54 10.56 -0.94
CA MET A 109 -20.45 10.64 -2.40
C MET A 109 -20.09 9.32 -3.10
N LYS A 110 -20.07 8.22 -2.36
CA LYS A 110 -19.80 6.86 -2.84
C LYS A 110 -20.64 6.45 -4.05
N ASN A 111 -21.92 6.85 -4.08
CA ASN A 111 -22.88 6.42 -5.10
C ASN A 111 -22.96 7.36 -6.32
N ILE A 112 -22.21 8.47 -6.32
CA ILE A 112 -22.20 9.42 -7.43
C ILE A 112 -21.31 8.85 -8.54
N ALA A 113 -21.93 8.45 -9.65
CA ALA A 113 -21.22 8.02 -10.82
C ALA A 113 -20.86 9.24 -11.68
N VAL A 114 -19.57 9.55 -11.78
CA VAL A 114 -19.09 10.66 -12.58
C VAL A 114 -19.04 10.22 -14.04
N PRO A 115 -19.64 10.97 -14.98
CA PRO A 115 -19.51 10.71 -16.40
C PRO A 115 -18.06 10.99 -16.83
N VAL A 116 -17.28 9.94 -17.10
CA VAL A 116 -15.93 10.06 -17.63
C VAL A 116 -15.97 9.80 -19.13
N LEU A 117 -15.40 10.74 -19.90
CA LEU A 117 -15.27 10.64 -21.34
C LEU A 117 -14.15 9.63 -21.65
N VAL A 118 -14.50 8.51 -22.26
CA VAL A 118 -13.53 7.49 -22.68
C VAL A 118 -13.41 7.55 -24.20
N TYR A 119 -12.19 7.82 -24.67
CA TYR A 119 -11.84 7.83 -26.09
C TYR A 119 -11.48 6.41 -26.52
N GLY A 120 -12.34 5.77 -27.32
CA GLY A 120 -12.14 4.41 -27.83
C GLY A 120 -11.87 4.40 -29.33
N ARG A 121 -11.07 3.43 -29.81
CA ARG A 121 -10.72 3.30 -31.24
C ARG A 121 -11.92 3.02 -32.15
N GLU A 122 -13.03 2.49 -31.63
CA GLU A 122 -14.22 2.16 -32.45
C GLU A 122 -15.36 3.20 -32.37
N LYS A 123 -15.44 4.02 -31.31
CA LYS A 123 -16.43 5.11 -31.18
C LYS A 123 -15.74 6.37 -30.66
N LYS A 124 -15.76 7.44 -31.48
CA LYS A 124 -14.95 8.66 -31.33
C LYS A 124 -15.14 9.44 -30.02
N CYS A 125 -16.18 9.18 -29.24
CA CYS A 125 -16.29 9.60 -27.84
C CYS A 125 -17.50 8.88 -27.21
N HIS A 126 -17.34 8.23 -26.06
CA HIS A 126 -18.49 7.75 -25.30
C HIS A 126 -18.33 8.05 -23.81
N THR A 127 -19.41 8.53 -23.22
CA THR A 127 -19.46 8.83 -21.78
C THR A 127 -19.76 7.55 -21.03
N THR A 128 -18.82 7.10 -20.20
CA THR A 128 -19.02 5.97 -19.30
C THR A 128 -19.21 6.47 -17.88
N LYS A 129 -20.08 5.82 -17.11
CA LYS A 129 -20.33 6.17 -15.70
C LYS A 129 -19.25 5.49 -14.84
N PHE A 130 -18.29 6.26 -14.31
CA PHE A 130 -17.22 5.75 -13.45
C PHE A 130 -17.43 6.20 -11.99
N ARG A 131 -17.35 5.27 -11.04
CA ARG A 131 -17.51 5.55 -9.60
C ARG A 131 -16.19 6.02 -8.98
N LEU A 132 -15.74 7.21 -9.38
CA LEU A 132 -14.45 7.77 -8.99
C LEU A 132 -14.29 7.87 -7.46
N PHE A 133 -15.30 8.41 -6.78
CA PHE A 133 -15.29 8.65 -5.33
C PHE A 133 -15.25 7.36 -4.49
N GLN A 134 -15.69 6.23 -5.05
CA GLN A 134 -15.67 4.95 -4.35
C GLN A 134 -14.29 4.27 -4.44
N VAL A 135 -13.59 4.43 -5.58
CA VAL A 135 -12.31 3.75 -5.84
C VAL A 135 -11.12 4.54 -5.30
N PHE A 136 -11.14 5.88 -5.42
CA PHE A 136 -10.02 6.75 -5.03
C PHE A 136 -10.41 7.90 -4.08
N PRO A 137 -11.22 7.67 -3.03
CA PRO A 137 -11.67 8.76 -2.14
C PRO A 137 -10.50 9.47 -1.46
N VAL A 138 -9.52 8.71 -0.96
CA VAL A 138 -8.37 9.28 -0.24
C VAL A 138 -7.47 10.09 -1.18
N LEU A 139 -7.14 9.55 -2.36
CA LEU A 139 -6.31 10.25 -3.35
C LEU A 139 -6.96 11.55 -3.80
N LEU A 140 -8.27 11.54 -4.09
CA LEU A 140 -8.99 12.74 -4.51
C LEU A 140 -9.03 13.81 -3.40
N ALA A 141 -9.26 13.39 -2.16
CA ALA A 141 -9.22 14.30 -1.01
C ALA A 141 -7.83 14.93 -0.85
N LEU A 142 -6.76 14.14 -0.97
CA LEU A 142 -5.38 14.64 -0.94
C LEU A 142 -5.10 15.62 -2.08
N CYS A 143 -5.54 15.35 -3.31
CA CYS A 143 -5.38 16.26 -4.44
C CYS A 143 -6.08 17.60 -4.21
N ILE A 144 -7.30 17.59 -3.70
CA ILE A 144 -8.07 18.81 -3.42
C ILE A 144 -7.46 19.59 -2.26
N SER A 145 -7.08 18.91 -1.17
CA SER A 145 -6.39 19.55 -0.05
C SER A 145 -5.07 20.17 -0.49
N TRP A 146 -4.28 19.47 -1.29
CA TRP A 146 -3.03 19.98 -1.84
C TRP A 146 -3.26 21.18 -2.76
N LEU A 147 -4.27 21.14 -3.63
CA LEU A 147 -4.62 22.25 -4.52
C LEU A 147 -5.04 23.48 -3.70
N LEU A 148 -5.81 23.30 -2.62
CA LEU A 148 -6.16 24.40 -1.74
C LEU A 148 -4.90 24.98 -1.08
N CYS A 149 -4.01 24.14 -0.55
CA CYS A 149 -2.75 24.59 0.01
C CYS A 149 -1.91 25.36 -1.03
N PHE A 150 -1.89 24.92 -2.29
CA PHE A 150 -1.22 25.61 -3.38
C PHE A 150 -1.83 26.99 -3.61
N VAL A 151 -3.16 27.10 -3.72
CA VAL A 151 -3.85 28.39 -3.88
C VAL A 151 -3.54 29.33 -2.71
N LEU A 152 -3.65 28.85 -1.47
CA LEU A 152 -3.34 29.63 -0.25
C LEU A 152 -1.86 30.04 -0.16
N THR A 153 -0.96 29.24 -0.75
CA THR A 153 0.47 29.57 -0.86
C THR A 153 0.68 30.70 -1.86
N VAL A 154 0.04 30.64 -3.03
CA VAL A 154 0.13 31.68 -4.08
C VAL A 154 -0.53 32.99 -3.63
N THR A 155 -1.66 32.94 -2.94
CA THR A 155 -2.32 34.13 -2.36
C THR A 155 -1.59 34.69 -1.15
N SER A 156 -0.44 34.14 -0.78
CA SER A 156 0.38 34.55 0.37
C SER A 156 -0.38 34.59 1.70
N THR A 157 -1.40 33.74 1.83
CA THR A 157 -2.22 33.62 3.05
C THR A 157 -1.46 32.89 4.16
N PHE A 158 -0.59 31.95 3.78
CA PHE A 158 0.31 31.30 4.73
C PHE A 158 1.56 32.16 5.00
N PRO A 159 2.01 32.24 6.26
CA PRO A 159 3.17 33.06 6.61
C PRO A 159 4.46 32.53 5.97
N SER A 160 5.33 33.44 5.55
CA SER A 160 6.64 33.11 4.97
C SER A 160 7.73 32.86 6.03
N ALA A 161 7.47 33.20 7.29
CA ALA A 161 8.41 33.01 8.38
C ALA A 161 8.43 31.53 8.83
N PRO A 162 9.60 30.85 8.87
CA PRO A 162 9.69 29.42 9.20
C PRO A 162 9.18 29.03 10.58
N THR A 163 9.17 29.96 11.52
CA THR A 163 8.73 29.78 12.91
C THR A 163 7.24 30.05 13.11
N ALA A 164 6.56 30.59 12.10
CA ALA A 164 5.15 30.95 12.21
C ALA A 164 4.25 29.74 11.92
N TYR A 165 3.13 29.68 12.65
CA TYR A 165 2.11 28.65 12.47
C TYR A 165 1.59 28.64 11.02
N GLY A 166 1.59 27.47 10.39
CA GLY A 166 1.13 27.27 9.02
C GLY A 166 2.21 27.42 7.94
N TYR A 167 3.45 27.78 8.28
CA TYR A 167 4.57 27.76 7.32
C TYR A 167 4.76 26.37 6.68
N LEU A 168 4.66 25.30 7.49
CA LEU A 168 4.81 23.91 7.03
C LEU A 168 3.67 23.44 6.11
N ALA A 169 2.54 24.17 6.05
CA ALA A 169 1.43 23.85 5.14
C ALA A 169 1.65 24.39 3.71
N ARG A 170 2.67 25.23 3.51
CA ARG A 170 2.98 25.80 2.20
C ARG A 170 3.57 24.77 1.26
N THR A 171 3.17 24.85 -0.01
CA THR A 171 3.62 23.91 -1.06
C THR A 171 5.02 24.21 -1.61
N ASP A 172 5.57 25.40 -1.35
CA ASP A 172 6.85 25.87 -1.88
C ASP A 172 8.05 25.62 -0.95
N THR A 173 7.81 25.13 0.27
CA THR A 173 8.85 24.89 1.30
C THR A 173 10.01 23.99 0.85
N LYS A 174 9.76 23.10 -0.11
CA LYS A 174 10.75 22.15 -0.66
C LYS A 174 11.12 22.45 -2.12
N GLY A 175 10.83 23.67 -2.62
CA GLY A 175 11.11 24.07 -4.00
C GLY A 175 12.60 24.00 -4.37
N SER A 176 13.49 24.33 -3.43
CA SER A 176 14.95 24.23 -3.63
C SER A 176 15.39 22.79 -3.91
N VAL A 177 14.82 21.82 -3.20
CA VAL A 177 15.11 20.39 -3.40
C VAL A 177 14.66 19.93 -4.78
N LEU A 178 13.48 20.38 -5.23
CA LEU A 178 12.97 20.06 -6.56
C LEU A 178 13.86 20.63 -7.67
N SER A 179 14.37 21.86 -7.48
CA SER A 179 15.26 22.51 -8.47
C SER A 179 16.65 21.88 -8.57
N GLN A 180 17.14 21.28 -7.49
CA GLN A 180 18.45 20.61 -7.42
C GLN A 180 18.38 19.13 -7.81
N ALA A 181 17.18 18.56 -7.94
CA ALA A 181 17.01 17.14 -8.23
C ALA A 181 17.39 16.84 -9.69
N PRO A 182 18.14 15.73 -9.94
CA PRO A 182 18.42 15.30 -11.30
C PRO A 182 17.13 14.84 -11.99
N TRP A 183 16.96 15.22 -13.27
CA TRP A 183 15.81 14.81 -14.09
C TRP A 183 15.70 13.29 -14.25
N PHE A 184 16.84 12.59 -14.29
CA PHE A 184 16.90 11.15 -14.38
C PHE A 184 17.81 10.59 -13.30
N ARG A 185 17.27 9.74 -12.44
CA ARG A 185 18.03 8.97 -11.44
C ARG A 185 17.70 7.49 -11.63
N PHE A 186 18.68 6.72 -12.07
CA PHE A 186 18.55 5.27 -12.13
C PHE A 186 18.85 4.70 -10.74
N PRO A 187 17.86 4.10 -10.04
CA PRO A 187 18.14 3.45 -8.77
C PRO A 187 18.80 2.09 -9.05
N TYR A 188 19.74 1.67 -8.21
CA TYR A 188 20.48 0.42 -8.39
C TYR A 188 20.70 -0.28 -7.03
N PRO A 189 20.92 -1.60 -7.00
CA PRO A 189 21.07 -2.31 -5.74
C PRO A 189 22.37 -1.89 -5.03
N GLY A 190 22.31 -1.67 -3.73
CA GLY A 190 23.45 -1.21 -2.93
C GLY A 190 23.83 0.25 -3.14
N GLN A 191 22.93 1.09 -3.68
CA GLN A 191 23.21 2.52 -3.94
C GLN A 191 23.55 3.34 -2.68
N TRP A 192 23.19 2.86 -1.49
CA TRP A 192 23.48 3.51 -0.22
C TRP A 192 24.69 2.91 0.51
N GLY A 193 25.43 2.02 -0.15
CA GLY A 193 26.58 1.30 0.40
C GLY A 193 26.25 -0.14 0.83
N LEU A 194 27.21 -0.80 1.49
CA LEU A 194 27.06 -2.19 1.95
C LEU A 194 26.03 -2.28 3.09
N PRO A 195 25.05 -3.21 3.02
CA PRO A 195 24.08 -3.42 4.09
C PRO A 195 24.76 -3.77 5.42
N THR A 196 24.33 -3.14 6.50
CA THR A 196 24.74 -3.48 7.86
C THR A 196 23.60 -4.18 8.58
N VAL A 197 23.92 -5.09 9.50
CA VAL A 197 22.93 -5.91 10.18
C VAL A 197 23.18 -5.85 11.68
N SER A 198 22.19 -5.36 12.43
CA SER A 198 22.11 -5.55 13.88
C SER A 198 21.02 -6.56 14.24
N LEU A 199 21.28 -7.34 15.29
CA LEU A 199 20.30 -8.27 15.87
C LEU A 199 19.00 -7.56 16.23
N ALA A 200 19.10 -6.40 16.90
CA ALA A 200 17.93 -5.61 17.30
C ALA A 200 17.09 -5.17 16.09
N GLY A 201 17.74 -4.82 14.97
CA GLY A 201 17.05 -4.46 13.75
C GLY A 201 16.36 -5.65 13.09
N VAL A 202 17.05 -6.78 12.99
CA VAL A 202 16.51 -8.01 12.42
C VAL A 202 15.26 -8.46 13.18
N PHE A 203 15.31 -8.53 14.52
CA PHE A 203 14.13 -8.92 15.31
C PHE A 203 12.97 -7.93 15.15
N GLY A 204 13.26 -6.63 15.11
CA GLY A 204 12.25 -5.60 14.90
C GLY A 204 11.54 -5.74 13.54
N ILE A 205 12.30 -5.95 12.47
CA ILE A 205 11.73 -6.10 11.13
C ILE A 205 11.05 -7.46 10.94
N ILE A 206 11.58 -8.55 11.51
CA ILE A 206 10.90 -9.87 11.51
C ILE A 206 9.51 -9.77 12.15
N ALA A 207 9.37 -9.05 13.27
CA ALA A 207 8.07 -8.85 13.89
C ALA A 207 7.08 -8.13 12.95
N GLY A 208 7.52 -7.08 12.27
CA GLY A 208 6.73 -6.37 11.26
C GLY A 208 6.34 -7.27 10.07
N VAL A 209 7.28 -8.08 9.60
CA VAL A 209 7.09 -9.03 8.49
C VAL A 209 6.13 -10.16 8.87
N ILE A 210 6.19 -10.68 10.11
CA ILE A 210 5.20 -11.66 10.60
C ILE A 210 3.80 -11.02 10.62
N SER A 211 3.71 -9.77 11.07
CA SER A 211 2.46 -9.03 11.06
C SER A 211 1.90 -8.87 9.64
N SER A 212 2.75 -8.49 8.69
CA SER A 212 2.36 -8.34 7.28
C SER A 212 1.97 -9.68 6.65
N MET A 213 2.61 -10.80 7.03
CA MET A 213 2.19 -12.13 6.58
C MET A 213 0.75 -12.46 7.02
N VAL A 214 0.38 -12.11 8.25
CA VAL A 214 -0.99 -12.31 8.77
C VAL A 214 -2.00 -11.44 8.01
N GLU A 215 -1.65 -10.18 7.74
CA GLU A 215 -2.43 -9.26 6.93
C GLU A 215 -2.63 -9.79 5.49
N SER A 216 -1.55 -10.19 4.81
CA SER A 216 -1.57 -10.75 3.46
C SER A 216 -2.46 -11.99 3.33
N VAL A 217 -2.50 -12.86 4.34
CA VAL A 217 -3.43 -14.00 4.35
C VAL A 217 -4.87 -13.50 4.36
N GLY A 218 -5.21 -12.52 5.20
CA GLY A 218 -6.52 -11.89 5.24
C GLY A 218 -6.90 -11.29 3.89
N ASP A 219 -5.95 -10.60 3.24
CA ASP A 219 -6.09 -10.01 1.91
C ASP A 219 -6.40 -11.06 0.84
N TYR A 220 -5.72 -12.21 0.84
CA TYR A 220 -5.99 -13.27 -0.13
C TYR A 220 -7.41 -13.82 0.02
N TYR A 221 -7.90 -14.00 1.24
CA TYR A 221 -9.27 -14.44 1.49
C TYR A 221 -10.30 -13.36 1.12
N ALA A 222 -10.03 -12.09 1.43
CA ALA A 222 -10.90 -10.97 1.07
C ALA A 222 -10.99 -10.83 -0.46
N CYS A 223 -9.85 -10.92 -1.15
CA CYS A 223 -9.79 -10.89 -2.60
C CYS A 223 -10.59 -12.04 -3.21
N ALA A 224 -10.36 -13.29 -2.77
CA ALA A 224 -11.11 -14.45 -3.27
C ALA A 224 -12.63 -14.28 -3.13
N ARG A 225 -13.08 -13.75 -1.98
CA ARG A 225 -14.51 -13.46 -1.74
C ARG A 225 -15.05 -12.37 -2.66
N LEU A 226 -14.32 -11.27 -2.86
CA LEU A 226 -14.77 -10.16 -3.70
C LEU A 226 -14.87 -10.54 -5.18
N VAL A 227 -14.04 -11.48 -5.63
CA VAL A 227 -14.05 -11.95 -7.02
C VAL A 227 -14.93 -13.20 -7.23
N GLY A 228 -15.58 -13.70 -6.18
CA GLY A 228 -16.42 -14.91 -6.24
C GLY A 228 -15.65 -16.21 -6.47
N ALA A 229 -14.34 -16.22 -6.18
CA ALA A 229 -13.50 -17.41 -6.31
C ALA A 229 -13.59 -18.29 -5.05
N PRO A 230 -13.35 -19.61 -5.17
CA PRO A 230 -13.22 -20.49 -4.02
C PRO A 230 -12.06 -20.02 -3.11
N PRO A 231 -12.08 -20.38 -1.82
CA PRO A 231 -11.01 -20.01 -0.90
C PRO A 231 -9.66 -20.52 -1.42
N PRO A 232 -8.60 -19.69 -1.37
CA PRO A 232 -7.33 -20.03 -1.99
C PRO A 232 -6.71 -21.28 -1.34
N PRO A 233 -6.19 -22.23 -2.14
CA PRO A 233 -5.56 -23.43 -1.60
C PRO A 233 -4.27 -23.10 -0.85
N LYS A 234 -3.92 -23.90 0.15
CA LYS A 234 -2.75 -23.68 1.03
C LYS A 234 -1.44 -23.46 0.25
N HIS A 235 -1.22 -24.23 -0.82
CA HIS A 235 -0.01 -24.09 -1.64
C HIS A 235 0.08 -22.72 -2.35
N ALA A 236 -1.04 -22.10 -2.68
CA ALA A 236 -1.05 -20.81 -3.38
C ALA A 236 -0.72 -19.68 -2.42
N ILE A 237 -1.22 -19.77 -1.19
CA ILE A 237 -0.93 -18.82 -0.11
C ILE A 237 0.54 -18.90 0.29
N ASN A 238 1.07 -20.12 0.49
CA ASN A 238 2.49 -20.35 0.78
C ASN A 238 3.40 -19.73 -0.30
N ARG A 239 3.06 -19.92 -1.58
CA ARG A 239 3.78 -19.30 -2.71
C ARG A 239 3.61 -17.78 -2.76
N GLY A 240 2.43 -17.27 -2.41
CA GLY A 240 2.16 -15.83 -2.29
C GLY A 240 3.07 -15.17 -1.24
N ILE A 241 3.11 -15.71 -0.02
CA ILE A 241 4.00 -15.20 1.03
C ILE A 241 5.48 -15.34 0.63
N GLY A 242 5.86 -16.44 -0.03
CA GLY A 242 7.22 -16.61 -0.54
C GLY A 242 7.61 -15.57 -1.59
N ILE A 243 6.69 -15.21 -2.49
CA ILE A 243 6.94 -14.17 -3.51
C ILE A 243 6.93 -12.76 -2.92
N GLU A 244 6.10 -12.50 -1.89
CA GLU A 244 6.17 -11.26 -1.11
C GLU A 244 7.53 -11.09 -0.44
N GLY A 245 8.05 -12.16 0.17
CA GLY A 245 9.40 -12.17 0.75
C GLY A 245 10.49 -11.88 -0.29
N LEU A 246 10.36 -12.42 -1.51
CA LEU A 246 11.26 -12.08 -2.61
C LEU A 246 11.16 -10.59 -3.00
N GLY A 247 9.94 -10.04 -3.03
CA GLY A 247 9.71 -8.61 -3.23
C GLY A 247 10.39 -7.76 -2.16
N CYS A 248 10.26 -8.15 -0.88
CA CYS A 248 10.91 -7.48 0.25
C CYS A 248 12.43 -7.54 0.14
N LEU A 249 12.98 -8.69 -0.28
CA LEU A 249 14.42 -8.87 -0.46
C LEU A 249 14.96 -7.92 -1.52
N LEU A 250 14.26 -7.79 -2.66
CA LEU A 250 14.62 -6.88 -3.74
C LEU A 250 14.45 -5.41 -3.30
N ALA A 251 13.37 -5.08 -2.59
CA ALA A 251 13.14 -3.74 -2.06
C ALA A 251 14.23 -3.33 -1.04
N GLY A 252 14.67 -4.27 -0.20
CA GLY A 252 15.83 -4.14 0.66
C GLY A 252 17.10 -3.92 -0.15
N ALA A 253 17.41 -4.78 -1.11
CA ALA A 253 18.61 -4.68 -1.94
C ALA A 253 18.73 -3.34 -2.68
N TRP A 254 17.60 -2.81 -3.19
CA TRP A 254 17.52 -1.51 -3.86
C TRP A 254 17.55 -0.30 -2.89
N GLY A 255 17.50 -0.56 -1.59
CA GLY A 255 17.59 0.46 -0.56
C GLY A 255 16.35 1.35 -0.48
N THR A 256 15.16 0.80 -0.74
CA THR A 256 13.90 1.55 -0.65
C THR A 256 13.55 1.98 0.78
N GLY A 257 14.11 1.28 1.78
CA GLY A 257 13.84 1.53 3.19
C GLY A 257 12.46 1.02 3.64
N ASN A 258 11.75 0.27 2.81
CA ASN A 258 10.46 -0.33 3.14
C ASN A 258 10.40 -1.80 2.71
N GLY A 259 9.59 -2.59 3.43
CA GLY A 259 9.16 -3.90 2.97
C GLY A 259 8.03 -3.77 1.93
N THR A 260 7.78 -4.83 1.17
CA THR A 260 6.64 -4.93 0.25
C THR A 260 5.61 -5.89 0.79
N THR A 261 4.32 -5.58 0.65
CA THR A 261 3.23 -6.43 1.11
C THR A 261 2.04 -6.35 0.17
N SER A 262 1.06 -7.23 0.35
CA SER A 262 -0.24 -7.11 -0.32
C SER A 262 -0.95 -5.83 0.10
N TYR A 263 -1.67 -5.19 -0.83
CA TYR A 263 -2.27 -3.87 -0.60
C TYR A 263 -3.80 -3.99 -0.58
N SER A 264 -4.39 -3.92 0.62
CA SER A 264 -5.82 -4.09 0.84
C SER A 264 -6.68 -3.07 0.10
N GLU A 265 -6.17 -1.87 -0.18
CA GLU A 265 -6.88 -0.84 -0.96
C GLU A 265 -7.06 -1.27 -2.41
N ASN A 266 -6.07 -1.96 -3.00
CA ASN A 266 -6.22 -2.54 -4.34
C ASN A 266 -7.30 -3.62 -4.36
N ILE A 267 -7.43 -4.39 -3.28
CA ILE A 267 -8.49 -5.39 -3.12
C ILE A 267 -9.86 -4.71 -2.99
N GLY A 268 -9.95 -3.61 -2.24
CA GLY A 268 -11.14 -2.77 -2.19
C GLY A 268 -11.55 -2.25 -3.57
N ALA A 269 -10.59 -1.76 -4.37
CA ALA A 269 -10.82 -1.30 -5.73
C ALA A 269 -11.34 -2.41 -6.66
N LEU A 270 -10.87 -3.65 -6.52
CA LEU A 270 -11.37 -4.81 -7.28
C LEU A 270 -12.86 -5.06 -7.00
N GLY A 271 -13.28 -5.02 -5.73
CA GLY A 271 -14.69 -5.20 -5.35
C GLY A 271 -15.63 -4.17 -5.97
N ILE A 272 -15.12 -2.97 -6.28
CA ILE A 272 -15.89 -1.87 -6.86
C ILE A 272 -15.92 -1.93 -8.38
N THR A 273 -14.75 -2.12 -8.99
CA THR A 273 -14.59 -2.12 -10.45
C THR A 273 -15.16 -3.37 -11.09
N ARG A 274 -15.34 -4.45 -10.32
CA ARG A 274 -15.81 -5.77 -10.80
C ARG A 274 -15.05 -6.30 -12.01
N SER A 275 -13.83 -5.79 -12.25
CA SER A 275 -12.98 -6.18 -13.37
C SER A 275 -11.81 -6.99 -12.83
N CYS A 276 -11.92 -8.32 -12.93
CA CYS A 276 -10.85 -9.24 -12.56
C CYS A 276 -10.28 -9.85 -13.84
N THR A 277 -9.38 -9.13 -14.52
CA THR A 277 -8.68 -9.69 -15.66
C THR A 277 -7.29 -10.11 -15.23
N SER A 278 -7.07 -11.43 -15.13
CA SER A 278 -5.74 -12.02 -14.86
C SER A 278 -4.67 -11.48 -15.83
N SER A 279 -5.07 -11.05 -17.04
CA SER A 279 -4.18 -10.49 -18.05
C SER A 279 -3.45 -9.20 -17.69
N ARG A 280 -3.90 -8.40 -16.70
CA ARG A 280 -3.09 -7.27 -16.19
C ARG A 280 -2.00 -7.72 -15.22
N VAL A 281 -2.17 -8.86 -14.56
CA VAL A 281 -1.16 -9.49 -13.67
C VAL A 281 -0.25 -10.45 -14.46
N GLN A 282 -0.72 -10.96 -15.59
CA GLN A 282 0.00 -11.89 -16.46
C GLN A 282 1.21 -11.26 -17.19
N CYS A 283 1.35 -9.93 -17.13
CA CYS A 283 2.57 -9.23 -17.54
C CYS A 283 3.70 -9.29 -16.50
N LEU A 284 3.46 -9.83 -15.29
CA LEU A 284 4.51 -10.11 -14.31
C LEU A 284 5.03 -11.55 -14.52
N PRO A 285 6.34 -11.73 -14.79
CA PRO A 285 6.91 -12.99 -15.30
C PRO A 285 6.94 -14.17 -14.31
N PHE A 286 6.40 -14.01 -13.09
CA PHE A 286 6.54 -14.97 -11.99
C PHE A 286 5.28 -15.77 -11.63
N TRP A 287 4.13 -15.51 -12.27
CA TRP A 287 2.93 -16.31 -12.00
C TRP A 287 2.95 -17.62 -12.81
N PRO A 288 2.67 -18.79 -12.20
CA PRO A 288 2.63 -20.05 -12.93
C PRO A 288 1.57 -19.98 -14.02
N ARG A 289 2.02 -20.26 -15.26
CA ARG A 289 1.17 -20.49 -16.41
C ARG A 289 0.34 -21.74 -16.11
N LEU A 290 -0.98 -21.59 -15.99
CA LEU A 290 -1.88 -22.75 -15.94
C LEU A 290 -1.76 -23.45 -17.31
N GLU A 291 -1.00 -24.54 -17.36
CA GLU A 291 -0.98 -25.43 -18.51
C GLU A 291 -2.33 -26.13 -18.60
N HIS A 292 -3.08 -25.80 -19.64
CA HIS A 292 -4.28 -26.53 -20.02
C HIS A 292 -3.86 -27.88 -20.62
N GLY A 293 -3.84 -28.93 -19.79
CA GLY A 293 -3.78 -30.31 -20.24
C GLY A 293 -5.15 -30.82 -20.69
N GLY A 294 -5.20 -31.47 -21.86
CA GLY A 294 -6.26 -32.43 -22.21
C GLY A 294 -7.34 -31.95 -23.18
N LYS A 295 -7.35 -32.54 -24.37
CA LYS A 295 -8.26 -32.29 -25.50
C LYS A 295 -9.69 -32.77 -25.23
N GLY A 296 -10.67 -32.00 -25.72
CA GLY A 296 -11.98 -32.50 -26.16
C GLY A 296 -13.19 -31.96 -25.42
N ALA A 297 -14.06 -31.27 -26.17
CA ALA A 297 -15.42 -30.83 -25.87
C ALA A 297 -15.60 -29.48 -25.14
N GLY A 298 -16.26 -28.55 -25.86
CA GLY A 298 -17.08 -27.48 -25.28
C GLY A 298 -16.35 -26.29 -24.66
N ARG A 299 -15.97 -25.32 -25.51
CA ARG A 299 -15.46 -24.00 -25.10
C ARG A 299 -16.56 -23.18 -24.42
N ALA A 300 -16.77 -23.39 -23.12
CA ALA A 300 -17.51 -22.49 -22.25
C ALA A 300 -16.53 -21.85 -21.26
N SER A 301 -16.16 -20.60 -21.53
CA SER A 301 -15.42 -19.78 -20.60
C SER A 301 -16.30 -19.60 -19.35
N GLN A 302 -15.83 -20.10 -18.20
CA GLN A 302 -16.44 -19.96 -16.87
C GLN A 302 -16.65 -18.50 -16.42
N LEU A 303 -16.34 -17.52 -17.27
CA LEU A 303 -16.59 -16.09 -17.09
C LEU A 303 -17.99 -15.61 -17.53
N THR A 304 -18.87 -16.50 -17.98
CA THR A 304 -20.21 -16.10 -18.48
C THR A 304 -21.34 -16.32 -17.47
N LEU A 305 -21.11 -17.02 -16.35
CA LEU A 305 -22.16 -17.37 -15.39
C LEU A 305 -22.49 -16.27 -14.35
N CYS A 306 -21.81 -15.12 -14.36
CA CYS A 306 -22.03 -14.05 -13.39
C CYS A 306 -22.85 -12.86 -13.95
N SER A 307 -23.57 -13.04 -15.07
CA SER A 307 -24.41 -11.98 -15.67
C SER A 307 -25.83 -12.40 -16.08
N GLN A 308 -26.25 -13.63 -15.79
CA GLN A 308 -27.63 -14.07 -16.02
C GLN A 308 -28.21 -14.68 -14.74
N ASP A 309 -28.64 -13.83 -13.82
CA ASP A 309 -29.78 -14.10 -12.94
C ASP A 309 -30.20 -12.78 -12.26
N SER A 310 -30.79 -11.90 -13.06
CA SER A 310 -31.64 -10.82 -12.58
C SER A 310 -32.79 -10.65 -13.57
N SER A 311 -33.67 -11.64 -13.60
CA SER A 311 -35.00 -11.57 -14.20
C SER A 311 -35.84 -12.57 -13.43
N GLY A 312 -36.83 -12.06 -12.71
CA GLY A 312 -37.50 -12.80 -11.64
C GLY A 312 -38.31 -13.98 -12.13
N GLU A 313 -38.32 -15.03 -11.32
CA GLU A 313 -39.49 -15.89 -11.18
C GLU A 313 -39.66 -16.30 -9.71
N HIS A 314 -40.92 -16.33 -9.33
CA HIS A 314 -41.44 -16.49 -7.99
C HIS A 314 -41.65 -17.99 -7.76
N GLN A 315 -41.00 -18.62 -6.79
CA GLN A 315 -41.44 -19.93 -6.32
C GLN A 315 -41.34 -20.08 -4.80
N LYS A 316 -42.49 -20.45 -4.24
CA LYS A 316 -42.82 -20.66 -2.83
C LYS A 316 -42.10 -21.89 -2.26
N GLY A 317 -41.63 -21.75 -1.01
CA GLY A 317 -41.82 -22.71 0.07
C GLY A 317 -40.98 -23.98 0.09
N ALA A 318 -40.16 -24.15 1.12
CA ALA A 318 -40.35 -25.17 2.16
C ALA A 318 -39.21 -25.06 3.20
N ALA A 319 -39.60 -25.16 4.46
CA ALA A 319 -38.73 -25.27 5.61
C ALA A 319 -37.99 -26.63 5.62
N GLU A 320 -36.77 -26.69 6.16
CA GLU A 320 -36.49 -27.56 7.31
C GLU A 320 -35.10 -27.33 7.93
N THR A 321 -35.17 -27.26 9.26
CA THR A 321 -34.16 -27.27 10.31
C THR A 321 -33.37 -28.59 10.34
N ARG A 322 -32.05 -28.57 10.66
CA ARG A 322 -31.46 -29.22 11.87
C ARG A 322 -29.94 -29.35 11.83
N MET A 323 -29.39 -29.07 13.03
CA MET A 323 -28.13 -29.49 13.68
C MET A 323 -26.80 -28.95 13.13
#